data_AF-A0A1E7J288-F1
#
_entry.id   AF-A0A1E7J288-F1
#
_cell.length_a   1.000
_cell.length_b   1.000
_cell.length_c   1.000
_cell.angle_alpha   90.00
_cell.angle_beta   90.00
_cell.angle_gamma   90.00
#
_symmetry.space_group_name_H-M   'P 1'
#
loop_
_entity.id
_entity.type
_entity.pdbx_description
1 polymer ?
#
loop_
_entity_poly.entity_id
_entity_poly.type
_entity_poly.pdbx_seq_one_letter_code
_entity_poly.pdbx_strand_id
1 'polypeptide(L)'
;DMPFCIDAWQMKPKLAGAAYCAEKGLLDRMFYNSITVWEEDLETEIREISRIGVKHVLLVAFDMADQMPSGRITGTQKLLDAIEKVGAKFESIFVDTSVMNGPATALCGIANRMIKEKWGFPGASAPSNGSYMWKKARELWGFKGWSAADAGLQSLTAFMYHDMIFSGPMAGAPRIFPAVAMADAFLATAVFAETKKLPADHSHPLYKLFPEFVEQLESIE
;
A
#
# COMPACT_ATOMS: atom_id res chain seq x y z
N ASP A 1 4.14 -5.77 -19.44
CA ASP A 1 3.06 -4.82 -19.10
C ASP A 1 2.87 -4.78 -17.59
N MET A 2 2.91 -3.60 -16.97
CA MET A 2 2.75 -3.42 -15.51
C MET A 2 1.37 -2.84 -15.16
N PRO A 3 0.82 -3.16 -13.97
CA PRO A 3 -0.31 -2.44 -13.41
C PRO A 3 0.02 -0.96 -13.18
N PHE A 4 -1.01 -0.12 -13.18
CA PHE A 4 -0.90 1.31 -12.88
C PHE A 4 -2.19 1.79 -12.21
N CYS A 5 -2.19 3.04 -11.73
CA CYS A 5 -3.41 3.67 -11.25
C CYS A 5 -3.68 5.00 -11.94
N ILE A 6 -4.95 5.38 -11.90
CA ILE A 6 -5.34 6.77 -12.01
C ILE A 6 -5.30 7.36 -10.60
N ASP A 7 -4.61 8.49 -10.43
CA ASP A 7 -4.46 9.15 -9.15
C ASP A 7 -4.82 10.63 -9.29
N ALA A 8 -5.94 11.01 -8.67
CA ALA A 8 -6.39 12.39 -8.61
C ALA A 8 -7.25 12.62 -7.38
N TRP A 9 -7.17 13.82 -6.80
CA TRP A 9 -7.90 14.16 -5.58
C TRP A 9 -9.40 14.44 -5.81
N GLN A 10 -9.79 14.79 -7.03
CA GLN A 10 -11.19 15.10 -7.38
C GLN A 10 -11.83 13.95 -8.15
N MET A 11 -13.12 13.68 -7.88
CA MET A 11 -13.91 12.68 -8.59
C MET A 11 -13.91 12.88 -10.11
N LYS A 12 -14.17 14.09 -10.62
CA LYS A 12 -14.33 14.32 -12.07
C LYS A 12 -13.09 13.91 -12.91
N PRO A 13 -11.85 14.32 -12.57
CA PRO A 13 -10.65 13.81 -13.23
C PRO A 13 -10.47 12.29 -13.11
N LYS A 14 -10.76 11.70 -11.93
CA LYS A 14 -10.67 10.24 -11.75
C LYS A 14 -11.62 9.52 -12.70
N LEU A 15 -12.89 9.93 -12.77
CA LEU A 15 -13.87 9.33 -13.68
C LEU A 15 -13.47 9.46 -15.15
N ALA A 16 -12.93 10.62 -15.56
CA ALA A 16 -12.43 10.81 -16.92
C ALA A 16 -11.25 9.87 -17.25
N GLY A 17 -10.31 9.70 -16.31
CA GLY A 17 -9.20 8.75 -16.45
C GLY A 17 -9.67 7.30 -16.54
N ALA A 18 -10.64 6.91 -15.70
CA ALA A 18 -11.22 5.57 -15.73
C ALA A 18 -11.94 5.29 -17.06
N ALA A 19 -12.74 6.24 -17.55
CA ALA A 19 -13.46 6.13 -18.83
C ALA A 19 -12.48 6.01 -20.01
N TYR A 20 -11.38 6.76 -20.00
CA TYR A 20 -10.33 6.62 -21.01
C TYR A 20 -9.67 5.24 -20.96
N CYS A 21 -9.39 4.71 -19.76
CA CYS A 21 -8.86 3.36 -19.62
C CYS A 21 -9.83 2.31 -20.15
N ALA A 22 -11.15 2.49 -19.96
CA ALA A 22 -12.18 1.63 -20.53
C ALA A 22 -12.14 1.65 -22.07
N GLU A 23 -12.11 2.83 -22.68
CA GLU A 23 -12.03 3.01 -24.14
C GLU A 23 -10.79 2.34 -24.73
N LYS A 24 -9.65 2.38 -24.02
CA LYS A 24 -8.39 1.80 -24.48
C LYS A 24 -8.19 0.33 -24.07
N GLY A 25 -9.16 -0.30 -23.40
CA GLY A 25 -9.04 -1.69 -22.96
C GLY A 25 -7.95 -1.90 -21.89
N LEU A 26 -7.74 -0.91 -21.01
CA LEU A 26 -6.68 -0.91 -19.99
C LEU A 26 -7.18 -1.27 -18.58
N LEU A 27 -8.49 -1.54 -18.40
CA LEU A 27 -9.10 -1.73 -17.08
C LEU A 27 -8.53 -2.93 -16.31
N ASP A 28 -8.06 -3.99 -17.00
CA ASP A 28 -7.44 -5.17 -16.36
C ASP A 28 -6.10 -4.86 -15.67
N ARG A 29 -5.47 -3.73 -16.00
CA ARG A 29 -4.18 -3.29 -15.44
C ARG A 29 -4.30 -2.04 -14.59
N MET A 30 -5.48 -1.42 -14.57
CA MET A 30 -5.72 -0.16 -13.89
C MET A 30 -6.44 -0.44 -12.57
N PHE A 31 -5.93 0.14 -11.49
CA PHE A 31 -6.71 0.28 -10.27
C PHE A 31 -7.09 1.73 -10.00
N TYR A 32 -8.30 1.92 -9.47
CA TYR A 32 -8.84 3.23 -9.13
C TYR A 32 -8.26 3.70 -7.80
N ASN A 33 -7.40 4.73 -7.84
CA ASN A 33 -6.89 5.40 -6.65
C ASN A 33 -7.56 6.77 -6.51
N SER A 34 -8.51 6.94 -5.59
CA SER A 34 -9.06 5.97 -4.64
C SER A 34 -10.52 6.29 -4.33
N ILE A 35 -11.19 5.37 -3.63
CA ILE A 35 -12.46 5.62 -2.94
C ILE A 35 -12.11 6.00 -1.50
N THR A 36 -12.55 7.18 -1.03
CA THR A 36 -12.09 7.73 0.26
C THR A 36 -13.24 7.99 1.24
N VAL A 37 -12.97 7.90 2.55
CA VAL A 37 -13.97 8.04 3.63
C VAL A 37 -14.64 9.43 3.66
N TRP A 38 -13.98 10.44 3.10
CA TRP A 38 -14.38 11.84 3.10
C TRP A 38 -14.95 12.34 1.76
N GLU A 39 -15.14 11.47 0.77
CA GLU A 39 -15.84 11.85 -0.45
C GLU A 39 -17.31 12.21 -0.13
N GLU A 40 -17.74 13.39 -0.55
CA GLU A 40 -19.08 13.91 -0.25
C GLU A 40 -20.15 13.14 -1.04
N ASP A 41 -19.83 12.75 -2.28
CA ASP A 41 -20.74 12.03 -3.18
C ASP A 41 -20.28 10.58 -3.43
N LEU A 42 -19.88 9.91 -2.34
CA LEU A 42 -19.28 8.57 -2.35
C LEU A 42 -20.10 7.52 -3.11
N GLU A 43 -21.41 7.48 -2.88
CA GLU A 43 -22.29 6.49 -3.54
C GLU A 43 -22.42 6.73 -5.05
N THR A 44 -22.38 7.99 -5.48
CA THR A 44 -22.37 8.33 -6.91
C THR A 44 -21.05 7.96 -7.53
N GLU A 45 -19.92 8.26 -6.88
CA GLU A 45 -18.60 7.86 -7.36
C GLU A 45 -18.54 6.34 -7.59
N ILE A 46 -18.93 5.54 -6.59
CA ILE A 46 -18.95 4.07 -6.66
C ILE A 46 -19.81 3.58 -7.83
N ARG A 47 -21.00 4.20 -8.02
CA ARG A 47 -21.92 3.83 -9.10
C ARG A 47 -21.32 4.11 -10.48
N GLU A 48 -20.68 5.25 -10.64
CA GLU A 48 -20.08 5.64 -11.92
C GLU A 48 -18.88 4.76 -12.28
N ILE A 49 -17.96 4.51 -11.34
CA ILE A 49 -16.82 3.61 -11.62
C ILE A 49 -17.28 2.17 -11.90
N SER A 50 -18.35 1.71 -11.25
CA SER A 50 -18.94 0.40 -11.52
C SER A 50 -19.55 0.34 -12.93
N ARG A 51 -20.23 1.41 -13.38
CA ARG A 51 -20.76 1.52 -14.76
C ARG A 51 -19.67 1.56 -15.83
N ILE A 52 -18.55 2.20 -15.53
CA ILE A 52 -17.36 2.23 -16.41
C ILE A 52 -16.75 0.82 -16.55
N GLY A 53 -16.98 -0.06 -15.58
CA GLY A 53 -16.41 -1.41 -15.53
C GLY A 53 -15.07 -1.48 -14.81
N VAL A 54 -14.78 -0.53 -13.91
CA VAL A 54 -13.59 -0.58 -13.06
C VAL A 54 -13.58 -1.88 -12.27
N LYS A 55 -12.44 -2.58 -12.29
CA LYS A 55 -12.27 -3.91 -11.70
C LYS A 55 -11.56 -3.91 -10.36
N HIS A 56 -10.59 -3.01 -10.20
CA HIS A 56 -9.67 -3.01 -9.07
C HIS A 56 -9.74 -1.64 -8.39
N VAL A 57 -9.97 -1.63 -7.07
CA VAL A 57 -10.14 -0.38 -6.31
C VAL A 57 -9.24 -0.35 -5.10
N LEU A 58 -8.70 0.84 -4.83
CA LEU A 58 -8.02 1.16 -3.59
C LEU A 58 -8.96 1.94 -2.67
N LEU A 59 -9.14 1.43 -1.46
CA LEU A 59 -9.92 2.08 -0.40
C LEU A 59 -8.99 2.87 0.51
N VAL A 60 -9.16 4.19 0.58
CA VAL A 60 -8.42 5.01 1.53
C VAL A 60 -9.25 5.16 2.80
N ALA A 61 -8.84 4.42 3.83
CA ALA A 61 -9.63 4.21 5.05
C ALA A 61 -9.31 5.21 6.18
N PHE A 62 -8.70 6.35 5.87
CA PHE A 62 -8.29 7.29 6.89
C PHE A 62 -9.46 8.16 7.40
N ASP A 63 -9.82 7.97 8.66
CA ASP A 63 -10.82 8.77 9.35
C ASP A 63 -10.15 9.88 10.18
N MET A 64 -10.56 11.13 9.95
CA MET A 64 -10.05 12.29 10.70
C MET A 64 -10.55 12.31 12.14
N ALA A 65 -11.70 11.69 12.43
CA ALA A 65 -12.28 11.64 13.77
C ALA A 65 -11.58 10.60 14.66
N ASP A 66 -11.07 9.51 14.07
CA ASP A 66 -10.25 8.51 14.77
C ASP A 66 -8.95 8.24 13.99
N GLN A 67 -7.87 8.89 14.45
CA GLN A 67 -6.55 8.74 13.82
C GLN A 67 -5.80 7.46 14.23
N MET A 68 -6.40 6.60 15.06
CA MET A 68 -5.82 5.33 15.50
C MET A 68 -6.07 4.20 14.47
N PRO A 69 -5.41 3.03 14.63
CA PRO A 69 -5.68 1.87 13.78
C PRO A 69 -7.16 1.44 13.78
N SER A 70 -7.88 1.62 14.90
CA SER A 70 -9.32 1.41 14.99
C SER A 70 -10.12 2.22 13.97
N GLY A 71 -9.73 3.48 13.76
CA GLY A 71 -10.37 4.35 12.77
C GLY A 71 -10.20 3.86 11.34
N ARG A 72 -9.12 3.14 11.04
CA ARG A 72 -8.93 2.52 9.70
C ARG A 72 -9.87 1.34 9.51
N ILE A 73 -10.18 0.62 10.59
CA ILE A 73 -11.16 -0.48 10.55
C ILE A 73 -12.56 0.08 10.33
N THR A 74 -12.97 1.10 11.09
CA THR A 74 -14.30 1.70 10.91
C THR A 74 -14.41 2.40 9.55
N GLY A 75 -13.35 3.09 9.11
CA GLY A 75 -13.27 3.70 7.78
C GLY A 75 -13.39 2.67 6.65
N THR A 76 -12.66 1.54 6.74
CA THR A 76 -12.77 0.44 5.77
C THR A 76 -14.19 -0.11 5.74
N GLN A 77 -14.80 -0.37 6.91
CA GLN A 77 -16.18 -0.87 6.98
C GLN A 77 -17.16 0.11 6.30
N LYS A 78 -17.06 1.41 6.59
CA LYS A 78 -17.93 2.43 5.99
C LYS A 78 -17.85 2.43 4.46
N LEU A 79 -16.65 2.26 3.89
CA LEU A 79 -16.47 2.19 2.44
C LEU A 79 -17.08 0.92 1.86
N LEU A 80 -16.91 -0.23 2.52
CA LEU A 80 -17.54 -1.49 2.09
C LEU A 80 -19.07 -1.41 2.16
N ASP A 81 -19.62 -0.83 3.22
CA ASP A 81 -21.07 -0.65 3.38
C ASP A 81 -21.65 0.23 2.26
N ALA A 82 -20.92 1.28 1.84
CA ALA A 82 -21.30 2.11 0.70
C ALA A 82 -21.27 1.33 -0.62
N ILE A 83 -20.25 0.49 -0.84
CA ILE A 83 -20.15 -0.38 -2.02
C ILE A 83 -21.33 -1.37 -2.07
N GLU A 84 -21.64 -2.01 -0.94
CA GLU A 84 -22.76 -2.94 -0.82
C GLU A 84 -24.09 -2.24 -1.07
N LYS A 85 -24.31 -1.06 -0.48
CA LYS A 85 -25.54 -0.28 -0.65
C LYS A 85 -25.78 0.11 -2.11
N VAL A 86 -24.73 0.45 -2.85
CA VAL A 86 -24.82 0.73 -4.29
C VAL A 86 -25.06 -0.53 -5.12
N GLY A 87 -24.69 -1.71 -4.59
CA GLY A 87 -24.73 -2.99 -5.30
C GLY A 87 -23.57 -3.19 -6.26
N ALA A 88 -22.47 -2.46 -6.08
CA ALA A 88 -21.28 -2.56 -6.92
C ALA A 88 -20.44 -3.80 -6.56
N LYS A 89 -19.72 -4.35 -7.54
CA LYS A 89 -18.80 -5.48 -7.36
C LYS A 89 -17.47 -5.17 -8.05
N PHE A 90 -16.38 -5.37 -7.32
CA PHE A 90 -15.02 -5.23 -7.81
C PHE A 90 -14.31 -6.58 -7.75
N GLU A 91 -13.46 -6.86 -8.73
CA GLU A 91 -12.67 -8.10 -8.79
C GLU A 91 -11.59 -8.13 -7.70
N SER A 92 -11.02 -6.98 -7.36
CA SER A 92 -10.09 -6.87 -6.23
C SER A 92 -10.22 -5.55 -5.46
N ILE A 93 -9.97 -5.65 -4.16
CA ILE A 93 -9.99 -4.57 -3.19
C ILE A 93 -8.70 -4.66 -2.37
N PHE A 94 -8.07 -3.52 -2.15
CA PHE A 94 -7.00 -3.37 -1.18
C PHE A 94 -7.12 -2.01 -0.48
N VAL A 95 -6.50 -1.88 0.69
CA VAL A 95 -6.75 -0.75 1.60
C VAL A 95 -5.49 0.06 1.81
N ASP A 96 -5.56 1.37 1.61
CA ASP A 96 -4.53 2.33 2.00
C ASP A 96 -4.92 2.94 3.35
N THR A 97 -4.08 2.71 4.35
CA THR A 97 -4.31 3.15 5.74
C THR A 97 -3.81 4.56 6.06
N SER A 98 -3.27 5.24 5.05
CA SER A 98 -2.76 6.61 4.96
C SER A 98 -1.81 7.07 6.06
N VAL A 99 -0.69 7.64 5.63
CA VAL A 99 0.37 8.12 6.52
C VAL A 99 0.24 9.62 6.76
N MET A 100 0.28 10.03 8.03
CA MET A 100 0.26 11.44 8.44
C MET A 100 1.66 12.03 8.63
N ASN A 101 2.62 11.24 9.08
CA ASN A 101 4.03 11.60 9.24
C ASN A 101 4.86 10.32 9.38
N GLY A 102 6.20 10.44 9.41
CA GLY A 102 7.10 9.29 9.50
C GLY A 102 6.73 8.30 10.62
N PRO A 103 6.79 8.70 11.91
CA PRO A 103 6.44 7.81 13.01
C PRO A 103 5.01 7.22 12.96
N ALA A 104 4.04 8.00 12.48
CA ALA A 104 2.65 7.56 12.37
C ALA A 104 2.45 6.37 11.41
N THR A 105 3.42 6.07 10.54
CA THR A 105 3.42 4.88 9.68
C THR A 105 3.31 3.57 10.48
N ALA A 106 3.77 3.54 11.74
CA ALA A 106 3.57 2.38 12.60
C ALA A 106 2.07 2.07 12.84
N LEU A 107 1.22 3.11 12.92
CA LEU A 107 -0.23 2.95 13.05
C LEU A 107 -0.82 2.31 11.78
N CYS A 108 -0.29 2.67 10.60
CA CYS A 108 -0.66 2.05 9.33
C CYS A 108 -0.32 0.55 9.33
N GLY A 109 0.88 0.16 9.77
CA GLY A 109 1.26 -1.26 9.88
C GLY A 109 0.34 -2.05 10.81
N ILE A 110 -0.02 -1.50 11.97
CA ILE A 110 -0.97 -2.14 12.90
C ILE A 110 -2.36 -2.24 12.28
N ALA A 111 -2.83 -1.17 11.61
CA ALA A 111 -4.11 -1.18 10.91
C ALA A 111 -4.14 -2.23 9.80
N ASN A 112 -3.07 -2.34 9.00
CA ASN A 112 -2.97 -3.33 7.93
C ASN A 112 -3.05 -4.75 8.50
N ARG A 113 -2.39 -5.05 9.62
CA ARG A 113 -2.54 -6.33 10.33
C ARG A 113 -4.01 -6.59 10.66
N MET A 114 -4.68 -5.63 11.29
CA MET A 114 -6.09 -5.77 11.69
C MET A 114 -7.03 -5.93 10.48
N ILE A 115 -6.76 -5.22 9.37
CA ILE A 115 -7.51 -5.33 8.11
C ILE A 115 -7.35 -6.73 7.52
N LYS A 116 -6.13 -7.25 7.47
CA LYS A 116 -5.82 -8.60 7.01
C LYS A 116 -6.51 -9.66 7.88
N GLU A 117 -6.45 -9.52 9.20
CA GLU A 117 -7.10 -10.44 10.13
C GLU A 117 -8.62 -10.46 9.97
N LYS A 118 -9.25 -9.29 9.70
CA LYS A 118 -10.71 -9.18 9.61
C LYS A 118 -11.27 -9.52 8.22
N TRP A 119 -10.65 -9.06 7.14
CA TRP A 119 -11.18 -9.19 5.78
C TRP A 119 -10.25 -9.93 4.80
N GLY A 120 -8.99 -10.16 5.17
CA GLY A 120 -8.00 -10.75 4.26
C GLY A 120 -7.52 -9.80 3.16
N PHE A 121 -7.90 -8.52 3.20
CA PHE A 121 -7.48 -7.57 2.18
C PHE A 121 -6.00 -7.20 2.29
N PRO A 122 -5.31 -7.00 1.16
CA PRO A 122 -3.98 -6.41 1.17
C PRO A 122 -4.02 -4.99 1.76
N GLY A 123 -3.01 -4.68 2.57
CA GLY A 123 -2.82 -3.39 3.21
C GLY A 123 -1.68 -2.61 2.57
N ALA A 124 -1.87 -1.32 2.40
CA ALA A 124 -0.93 -0.40 1.80
C ALA A 124 -0.86 0.90 2.61
N SER A 125 0.16 1.69 2.33
CA SER A 125 0.23 3.10 2.74
C SER A 125 1.27 3.86 1.92
N ALA A 126 1.36 5.17 2.13
CA ALA A 126 2.28 6.08 1.45
C ALA A 126 3.30 6.70 2.44
N PRO A 127 4.27 5.93 2.98
CA PRO A 127 5.28 6.43 3.91
C PRO A 127 6.13 7.58 3.35
N SER A 128 6.23 7.69 2.02
CA SER A 128 6.88 8.83 1.36
C SER A 128 6.25 10.16 1.72
N ASN A 129 4.94 10.21 2.00
CA ASN A 129 4.29 11.44 2.45
C ASN A 129 4.92 11.88 3.79
N GLY A 130 5.14 10.94 4.71
CA GLY A 130 5.76 11.22 5.99
C GLY A 130 7.22 11.67 5.87
N SER A 131 8.03 10.98 5.08
CA SER A 131 9.46 11.32 4.92
C SER A 131 9.67 12.64 4.17
N TYR A 132 8.88 12.93 3.14
CA TYR A 132 8.99 14.19 2.38
C TYR A 132 8.47 15.40 3.14
N MET A 133 7.46 15.22 4.00
CA MET A 133 6.98 16.29 4.89
C MET A 133 7.99 16.63 6.01
N TRP A 134 8.90 15.71 6.36
CA TRP A 134 9.92 15.96 7.38
C TRP A 134 11.11 16.77 6.86
N LYS A 135 10.84 18.03 6.44
CA LYS A 135 11.84 18.97 5.92
C LYS A 135 13.03 19.15 6.87
N LYS A 136 12.78 19.08 8.19
CA LYS A 136 13.80 19.24 9.23
C LYS A 136 14.94 18.23 9.14
N ALA A 137 14.69 17.00 8.68
CA ALA A 137 15.75 16.01 8.49
C ALA A 137 16.79 16.45 7.45
N ARG A 138 16.37 17.17 6.41
CA ARG A 138 17.30 17.74 5.40
C ARG A 138 18.13 18.88 5.98
N GLU A 139 17.55 19.70 6.85
CA GLU A 139 18.29 20.77 7.53
C GLU A 139 19.35 20.21 8.49
N LEU A 140 19.01 19.14 9.21
CA LEU A 140 19.90 18.54 10.21
C LEU A 140 21.01 17.68 9.60
N TRP A 141 20.70 16.90 8.55
CA TRP A 141 21.61 15.86 8.04
C TRP A 141 21.79 15.87 6.52
N GLY A 142 21.32 16.92 5.85
CA GLY A 142 21.41 17.07 4.41
C GLY A 142 20.63 15.97 3.65
N PHE A 143 20.91 15.87 2.36
CA PHE A 143 20.25 14.89 1.50
C PHE A 143 20.57 13.44 1.89
N LYS A 144 21.81 13.15 2.29
CA LYS A 144 22.22 11.78 2.65
C LYS A 144 21.50 11.29 3.90
N GLY A 145 21.44 12.10 4.96
CA GLY A 145 20.75 11.70 6.18
C GLY A 145 19.23 11.61 6.00
N TRP A 146 18.63 12.55 5.26
CA TRP A 146 17.21 12.42 4.88
C TRP A 146 16.94 11.17 4.03
N SER A 147 17.82 10.85 3.08
CA SER A 147 17.67 9.65 2.25
C SER A 147 17.79 8.36 3.07
N ALA A 148 18.66 8.35 4.08
CA ALA A 148 18.76 7.24 5.03
C ALA A 148 17.50 7.11 5.88
N ALA A 149 16.92 8.23 6.35
CA ALA A 149 15.66 8.22 7.08
C ALA A 149 14.47 7.75 6.22
N ASP A 150 14.40 8.21 4.97
CA ASP A 150 13.39 7.78 3.99
C ASP A 150 13.49 6.27 3.70
N ALA A 151 14.69 5.78 3.39
CA ALA A 151 14.96 4.36 3.20
C ALA A 151 14.62 3.51 4.44
N GLY A 152 15.04 3.97 5.64
CA GLY A 152 14.74 3.27 6.89
C GLY A 152 13.25 3.20 7.19
N LEU A 153 12.51 4.29 6.95
CA LEU A 153 11.05 4.29 7.10
C LEU A 153 10.39 3.29 6.14
N GLN A 154 10.85 3.22 4.90
CA GLN A 154 10.31 2.32 3.87
C GLN A 154 10.63 0.85 4.20
N SER A 155 11.83 0.55 4.71
CA SER A 155 12.18 -0.79 5.23
C SER A 155 11.26 -1.21 6.38
N LEU A 156 11.04 -0.33 7.37
CA LEU A 156 10.12 -0.62 8.48
C LEU A 156 8.69 -0.84 7.99
N THR A 157 8.27 -0.08 6.99
CA THR A 157 6.94 -0.21 6.36
C THR A 157 6.78 -1.59 5.71
N ALA A 158 7.75 -2.02 4.91
CA ALA A 158 7.76 -3.33 4.26
C ALA A 158 7.73 -4.48 5.28
N PHE A 159 8.49 -4.34 6.37
CA PHE A 159 8.50 -5.34 7.45
C PHE A 159 7.16 -5.43 8.19
N MET A 160 6.42 -4.32 8.33
CA MET A 160 5.22 -4.24 9.16
C MET A 160 3.91 -4.36 8.36
N TYR A 161 3.55 -5.59 7.98
CA TYR A 161 2.22 -5.95 7.47
C TYR A 161 1.75 -5.19 6.21
N HIS A 162 2.64 -4.57 5.44
CA HIS A 162 2.29 -3.95 4.16
C HIS A 162 2.49 -4.93 3.01
N ASP A 163 1.56 -4.95 2.05
CA ASP A 163 1.68 -5.69 0.79
C ASP A 163 2.07 -4.78 -0.38
N MET A 164 1.79 -3.48 -0.25
CA MET A 164 2.13 -2.48 -1.25
C MET A 164 2.54 -1.17 -0.56
N ILE A 165 3.51 -0.47 -1.15
CA ILE A 165 4.00 0.80 -0.64
C ILE A 165 4.01 1.83 -1.77
N PHE A 166 3.32 2.95 -1.58
CA PHE A 166 3.53 4.13 -2.40
C PHE A 166 4.86 4.76 -1.99
N SER A 167 5.91 4.45 -2.75
CA SER A 167 7.30 4.83 -2.45
C SER A 167 7.62 6.31 -2.75
N GLY A 168 6.67 7.05 -3.32
CA GLY A 168 6.82 8.45 -3.70
C GLY A 168 7.45 8.63 -5.08
N PRO A 169 8.15 9.76 -5.33
CA PRO A 169 8.71 10.05 -6.64
C PRO A 169 9.68 8.97 -7.12
N MET A 170 9.57 8.56 -8.39
CA MET A 170 10.42 7.52 -9.01
C MET A 170 11.92 7.82 -8.90
N ALA A 171 12.33 9.09 -8.81
CA ALA A 171 13.72 9.48 -8.58
C ALA A 171 14.29 8.95 -7.25
N GLY A 172 13.45 8.53 -6.31
CA GLY A 172 13.84 7.86 -5.07
C GLY A 172 14.06 6.35 -5.20
N ALA A 173 13.66 5.72 -6.30
CA ALA A 173 13.74 4.27 -6.45
C ALA A 173 15.14 3.67 -6.13
N PRO A 174 16.28 4.25 -6.56
CA PRO A 174 17.59 3.67 -6.26
C PRO A 174 17.94 3.57 -4.77
N ARG A 175 17.33 4.38 -3.91
CA ARG A 175 17.50 4.28 -2.45
C ARG A 175 16.41 3.45 -1.77
N ILE A 176 15.21 3.36 -2.34
CA ILE A 176 14.08 2.66 -1.73
C ILE A 176 14.07 1.17 -2.06
N PHE A 177 14.29 0.78 -3.32
CA PHE A 177 14.26 -0.62 -3.73
C PHE A 177 15.23 -1.51 -2.92
N PRO A 178 16.52 -1.18 -2.75
CA PRO A 178 17.41 -2.02 -1.94
C PRO A 178 16.98 -2.08 -0.46
N ALA A 179 16.42 -1.00 0.08
CA ALA A 179 15.96 -0.94 1.46
C ALA A 179 14.74 -1.83 1.70
N VAL A 180 13.78 -1.83 0.78
CA VAL A 180 12.60 -2.71 0.81
C VAL A 180 13.01 -4.17 0.56
N ALA A 181 13.85 -4.44 -0.43
CA ALA A 181 14.31 -5.79 -0.74
C ALA A 181 15.05 -6.45 0.43
N MET A 182 15.88 -5.68 1.15
CA MET A 182 16.52 -6.15 2.39
C MET A 182 15.50 -6.42 3.49
N ALA A 183 14.52 -5.54 3.68
CA ALA A 183 13.48 -5.72 4.69
C ALA A 183 12.61 -6.95 4.43
N ASP A 184 12.24 -7.22 3.17
CA ASP A 184 11.49 -8.42 2.77
C ASP A 184 12.30 -9.70 3.02
N ALA A 185 13.59 -9.71 2.66
CA ALA A 185 14.48 -10.84 2.95
C ALA A 185 14.65 -11.06 4.46
N PHE A 186 14.78 -9.99 5.24
CA PHE A 186 14.83 -10.03 6.69
C PHE A 186 13.52 -10.58 7.28
N LEU A 187 12.37 -10.12 6.81
CA LEU A 187 11.05 -10.61 7.23
C LEU A 187 10.89 -12.10 6.92
N ALA A 188 11.24 -12.54 5.71
CA ALA A 188 11.19 -13.95 5.33
C ALA A 188 12.05 -14.83 6.25
N THR A 189 13.21 -14.34 6.66
CA THR A 189 14.09 -15.05 7.61
C THR A 189 13.47 -15.12 9.01
N ALA A 190 12.85 -14.02 9.48
CA ALA A 190 12.12 -14.02 10.76
C ALA A 190 10.94 -15.00 10.75
N VAL A 191 10.16 -15.05 9.66
CA VAL A 191 9.07 -16.00 9.47
C VAL A 191 9.59 -17.44 9.41
N PHE A 192 10.72 -17.68 8.73
CA PHE A 192 11.35 -19.00 8.71
C PHE A 192 11.74 -19.47 10.13
N ALA A 193 12.28 -18.59 10.97
CA ALA A 193 12.66 -18.95 12.34
C ALA A 193 11.46 -19.45 13.18
N GLU A 194 10.26 -18.90 12.94
CA GLU A 194 9.03 -19.30 13.64
C GLU A 194 8.31 -20.48 13.00
N THR A 195 8.38 -20.61 11.68
CA THR A 195 7.49 -21.51 10.91
C THR A 195 8.21 -22.58 10.10
N LYS A 196 9.54 -22.48 9.95
CA LYS A 196 10.39 -23.26 9.05
C LYS A 196 9.98 -23.19 7.58
N LYS A 197 9.23 -22.16 7.20
CA LYS A 197 8.78 -21.95 5.82
C LYS A 197 9.53 -20.80 5.17
N LEU A 198 10.06 -21.06 3.98
CA LEU A 198 10.60 -20.04 3.09
C LEU A 198 9.48 -19.43 2.23
N PRO A 199 9.71 -18.26 1.60
CA PRO A 199 8.74 -17.66 0.68
C PRO A 199 8.37 -18.63 -0.45
N ALA A 200 7.08 -18.66 -0.80
CA ALA A 200 6.57 -19.55 -1.84
C ALA A 200 6.99 -19.11 -3.26
N ASP A 201 7.24 -17.81 -3.47
CA ASP A 201 7.72 -17.29 -4.74
C ASP A 201 9.26 -17.24 -4.76
N HIS A 202 9.88 -18.01 -5.66
CA HIS A 202 11.34 -18.00 -5.87
C HIS A 202 11.86 -16.69 -6.48
N SER A 203 10.95 -15.81 -6.91
CA SER A 203 11.29 -14.44 -7.33
C SER A 203 11.50 -13.48 -6.13
N HIS A 204 11.23 -13.93 -4.90
CA HIS A 204 11.37 -13.15 -3.67
C HIS A 204 12.81 -12.64 -3.44
N PRO A 205 13.02 -11.44 -2.86
CA PRO A 205 14.34 -10.85 -2.62
C PRO A 205 15.33 -11.78 -1.91
N LEU A 206 14.87 -12.58 -0.94
CA LEU A 206 15.70 -13.56 -0.24
C LEU A 206 16.43 -14.51 -1.20
N TYR A 207 15.71 -15.15 -2.13
CA TYR A 207 16.31 -16.07 -3.12
C TYR A 207 17.20 -15.33 -4.12
N LYS A 208 16.76 -14.16 -4.60
CA LYS A 208 17.49 -13.43 -5.65
C LYS A 208 18.80 -12.81 -5.16
N LEU A 209 18.85 -12.39 -3.90
CA LEU A 209 19.95 -11.60 -3.36
C LEU A 209 20.83 -12.37 -2.38
N PHE A 210 20.32 -13.46 -1.78
CA PHE A 210 21.02 -14.27 -0.78
C PHE A 210 20.83 -15.79 -1.02
N PRO A 211 21.09 -16.32 -2.22
CA PRO A 211 20.83 -17.73 -2.54
C PRO A 211 21.63 -18.69 -1.66
N GLU A 212 22.89 -18.38 -1.32
CA GLU A 212 23.70 -19.25 -0.46
C GLU A 212 23.15 -19.32 0.97
N PHE A 213 22.53 -18.24 1.45
CA PHE A 213 21.88 -18.24 2.77
C PHE A 213 20.58 -19.05 2.75
N VAL A 214 19.84 -19.04 1.64
CA VAL A 214 18.68 -19.92 1.47
C VAL A 214 19.09 -21.39 1.57
N GLU A 215 20.15 -21.81 0.87
CA GLU A 215 20.66 -23.19 0.96
C GLU A 215 21.01 -23.58 2.41
N GLN A 216 21.58 -22.65 3.18
CA GLN A 216 21.84 -22.84 4.60
C GLN A 216 20.53 -23.01 5.38
N LEU A 217 19.52 -22.17 5.16
CA LEU A 217 18.23 -22.29 5.85
C LEU A 217 17.53 -23.61 5.52
N GLU A 218 17.56 -24.05 4.26
CA GLU A 218 16.98 -25.34 3.83
C GLU A 218 17.67 -26.56 4.46
N SER A 219 18.94 -26.41 4.86
CA SER A 219 19.67 -27.47 5.58
C SER A 219 19.35 -27.57 7.07
N ILE A 220 18.62 -26.60 7.63
CA ILE A 220 18.24 -26.58 9.05
C ILE A 220 16.94 -27.37 9.23
N GLU A 221 17.02 -28.47 10.00
CA GLU A 221 15.86 -29.28 10.43
C GLU A 221 14.80 -28.49 11.23
#